data_AF-A0A6L9YD19-F1
#
_entry.id   AF-A0A6L9YD19-F1
#
_cell.length_a   1.000
_cell.length_b   1.000
_cell.length_c   1.000
_cell.angle_alpha   90.00
_cell.angle_beta   90.00
_cell.angle_gamma   90.00
#
_symmetry.space_group_name_H-M   'P 1'
#
loop_
_entity.id
_entity.type
_entity.pdbx_description
1 polymer ?
#
loop_
_entity_poly.entity_id
_entity_poly.type
_entity_poly.pdbx_seq_one_letter_code
_entity_poly.pdbx_strand_id
1 'polypeptide(L)'
;MMTYRRISYAVWEITLKCNLACQHCGSRAGHTRAKELSTTEALDMVRQLADVGITEVTLIGGEAFLRPDWLDIAKAITSAGMVCGMTTGGFGISLDTARRMKDAGIRVVSVSVDGLEATHDRLRGRKGSWQWAFKTMSHLKEAGIPFGCNTQINRLSAPEFPQIYERIRDAGVFAWQIQLTVPMGNAADNSDILLQPYELLDVYPMIARVARRAFREGVKVQAGNNIGYYGPYERLLRGRGEENPWAFWQGCNAGLSSLGIEADGAIKGCPSLPTSAYTGGNIRDHSLREIIEETEELRFNLGADTPKGTDHLWGFCKSCEFAQLCRGGCSWTAHVFFDRRGNNPYCHHRALTQEKQGIRERVEIKHRAEGNPFDNGEFVLIEEPIDAPWPDNDPLHFSADRILWPKGWQDEEELVPLLASTSG
;
A
#
# COMPACT_ATOMS: atom_id res chain seq x y z
N MET A 1 0.76 33.30 -14.06
CA MET A 1 0.38 31.88 -13.89
C MET A 1 1.57 31.16 -13.28
N MET A 2 1.48 30.73 -12.02
CA MET A 2 2.48 29.80 -11.48
C MET A 2 2.34 28.50 -12.27
N THR A 3 3.31 28.22 -13.13
CA THR A 3 3.47 26.91 -13.76
C THR A 3 3.81 25.93 -12.65
N TYR A 4 2.76 25.34 -12.07
CA TYR A 4 2.86 24.27 -11.09
C TYR A 4 3.55 23.07 -11.76
N ARG A 5 4.88 22.98 -11.62
CA ARG A 5 5.63 21.78 -11.99
C ARG A 5 5.38 20.74 -10.92
N ARG A 6 4.31 19.99 -11.13
CA ARG A 6 3.93 18.85 -10.31
C ARG A 6 4.99 17.76 -10.53
N ILE A 7 5.89 17.50 -9.58
CA ILE A 7 6.64 16.23 -9.59
C ILE A 7 5.65 15.18 -9.09
N SER A 8 5.03 14.45 -10.02
CA SER A 8 4.07 13.41 -9.68
C SER A 8 4.47 12.06 -10.24
N TYR A 9 4.14 11.04 -9.46
CA TYR A 9 4.23 9.65 -9.87
C TYR A 9 2.82 9.15 -10.21
N ALA A 10 2.71 8.34 -11.25
CA ALA A 10 1.48 7.65 -11.62
C ALA A 10 1.64 6.14 -11.40
N VAL A 11 0.58 5.50 -10.93
CA VAL A 11 0.48 4.04 -10.88
C VAL A 11 -0.62 3.64 -11.84
N TRP A 12 -0.28 2.79 -12.81
CA TRP A 12 -1.16 2.46 -13.91
C TRP A 12 -1.45 0.96 -13.97
N GLU A 13 -2.68 0.60 -13.63
CA GLU A 13 -3.25 -0.72 -13.91
C GLU A 13 -3.54 -0.82 -15.40
N ILE A 14 -2.65 -1.43 -16.19
CA ILE A 14 -2.82 -1.48 -17.65
C ILE A 14 -3.75 -2.59 -18.13
N THR A 15 -4.09 -3.53 -17.26
CA THR A 15 -5.03 -4.63 -17.50
C THR A 15 -5.57 -5.14 -16.17
N LEU A 16 -6.78 -5.68 -16.14
CA LEU A 16 -7.32 -6.39 -14.96
C LEU A 16 -7.01 -7.90 -14.99
N LYS A 17 -6.43 -8.39 -16.09
CA LYS A 17 -6.05 -9.79 -16.22
C LYS A 17 -4.96 -10.13 -15.21
N CYS A 18 -5.12 -11.22 -14.48
CA CYS A 18 -4.16 -11.71 -13.50
C CYS A 18 -4.00 -13.22 -13.57
N ASN A 19 -2.83 -13.72 -13.22
CA ASN A 19 -2.52 -15.16 -13.14
C ASN A 19 -2.38 -15.66 -11.69
N LEU A 20 -2.85 -14.85 -10.73
CA LEU A 20 -2.99 -15.13 -9.30
C LEU A 20 -4.44 -14.81 -8.86
N ALA A 21 -4.82 -15.29 -7.68
CA ALA A 21 -6.17 -15.11 -7.11
C ALA A 21 -6.05 -14.67 -5.65
N CYS A 22 -5.39 -13.54 -5.41
CA CYS A 22 -4.99 -13.14 -4.06
C CYS A 22 -6.21 -12.86 -3.16
N GLN A 23 -6.17 -13.35 -1.92
CA GLN A 23 -7.22 -13.15 -0.90
C GLN A 23 -7.39 -11.68 -0.49
N HIS A 24 -6.39 -10.84 -0.78
CA HIS A 24 -6.37 -9.41 -0.44
C HIS A 24 -6.36 -8.49 -1.67
N CYS A 25 -6.64 -9.02 -2.86
CA CYS A 25 -6.60 -8.23 -4.10
C CYS A 25 -7.66 -7.12 -4.09
N GLY A 26 -7.20 -5.87 -4.04
CA GLY A 26 -8.08 -4.70 -4.04
C GLY A 26 -8.86 -4.51 -5.34
N SER A 27 -8.28 -4.82 -6.50
CA SER A 27 -8.97 -4.72 -7.79
C SER A 27 -9.79 -5.95 -8.16
N ARG A 28 -9.76 -7.01 -7.34
CA ARG A 28 -10.39 -8.32 -7.65
C ARG A 28 -9.95 -8.86 -9.01
N ALA A 29 -8.66 -8.68 -9.32
CA ALA A 29 -8.10 -8.98 -10.62
C ALA A 29 -8.19 -10.48 -10.97
N GLY A 30 -8.34 -10.76 -12.26
CA GLY A 30 -8.47 -12.12 -12.78
C GLY A 30 -8.66 -12.14 -14.29
N HIS A 31 -9.87 -11.81 -14.74
CA HIS A 31 -10.17 -11.68 -16.16
C HIS A 31 -9.89 -10.28 -16.69
N THR A 32 -9.61 -10.18 -17.99
CA THR A 32 -9.48 -8.91 -18.71
C THR A 32 -10.74 -8.06 -18.54
N ARG A 33 -10.58 -6.76 -18.30
CA ARG A 33 -11.71 -5.84 -18.19
C ARG A 33 -12.34 -5.61 -19.58
N ALA A 34 -13.66 -5.44 -19.63
CA ALA A 34 -14.36 -5.35 -20.92
C ALA A 34 -13.94 -4.14 -21.79
N LYS A 35 -13.53 -3.03 -21.16
CA LYS A 35 -13.23 -1.75 -21.84
C LYS A 35 -11.80 -1.26 -21.60
N GLU A 36 -10.82 -2.17 -21.53
CA GLU A 36 -9.41 -1.77 -21.40
C GLU A 36 -9.00 -0.80 -22.53
N LEU A 37 -8.05 0.10 -22.23
CA LEU A 37 -7.49 1.00 -23.24
C LEU A 37 -6.83 0.18 -24.34
N SER A 38 -7.14 0.52 -25.59
CA SER A 38 -6.40 0.04 -26.76
C SER A 38 -4.94 0.49 -26.70
N THR A 39 -4.08 -0.12 -27.53
CA THR A 39 -2.68 0.31 -27.65
C THR A 39 -2.55 1.78 -28.00
N THR A 40 -3.36 2.28 -28.95
CA THR A 40 -3.35 3.69 -29.34
C THR A 40 -3.73 4.61 -28.18
N GLU A 41 -4.78 4.28 -27.43
CA GLU A 41 -5.19 5.06 -26.25
C GLU A 41 -4.13 5.01 -25.14
N ALA A 42 -3.49 3.86 -24.94
CA ALA A 42 -2.41 3.74 -23.97
C ALA A 42 -1.19 4.59 -24.36
N LEU A 43 -0.79 4.60 -25.63
CA LEU A 43 0.30 5.44 -26.10
C LEU A 43 -0.04 6.94 -26.01
N ASP A 44 -1.30 7.32 -26.27
CA ASP A 44 -1.75 8.70 -26.05
C ASP A 44 -1.76 9.07 -24.55
N MET A 45 -2.20 8.17 -23.67
CA MET A 45 -2.10 8.37 -22.22
C MET A 45 -0.66 8.69 -21.79
N VAL A 46 0.34 7.97 -22.32
CA VAL A 46 1.76 8.24 -22.02
C VAL A 46 2.14 9.67 -22.39
N ARG A 47 1.71 10.16 -23.56
CA ARG A 47 1.92 11.55 -23.98
C ARG A 47 1.25 12.52 -23.01
N GLN A 48 -0.01 12.28 -22.65
CA GLN A 48 -0.75 13.13 -21.71
C GLN A 48 -0.10 13.16 -20.32
N LEU A 49 0.44 12.04 -19.83
CA LEU A 49 1.18 11.97 -18.57
C LEU A 49 2.42 12.88 -18.60
N ALA A 50 3.19 12.83 -19.68
CA ALA A 50 4.34 13.72 -19.87
C ALA A 50 3.91 15.20 -19.94
N ASP A 51 2.83 15.50 -20.66
CA ASP A 51 2.31 16.87 -20.83
C ASP A 51 1.87 17.52 -19.50
N VAL A 52 1.39 16.73 -18.54
CA VAL A 52 1.03 17.21 -17.19
C VAL A 52 2.18 17.14 -16.18
N GLY A 53 3.39 16.75 -16.62
CA GLY A 53 4.60 16.78 -15.82
C GLY A 53 4.84 15.54 -14.95
N ILE A 54 4.20 14.41 -15.25
CA ILE A 54 4.55 13.14 -14.59
C ILE A 54 6.01 12.79 -14.90
N THR A 55 6.72 12.32 -13.88
CA THR A 55 8.15 11.99 -13.98
C THR A 55 8.43 10.51 -13.76
N GLU A 56 7.48 9.79 -13.17
CA GLU A 56 7.58 8.36 -12.88
C GLU A 56 6.22 7.68 -13.11
N VAL A 57 6.24 6.54 -13.79
CA VAL A 57 5.07 5.68 -13.99
C VAL A 57 5.43 4.27 -13.55
N THR A 58 4.68 3.73 -12.60
CA THR A 58 4.77 2.31 -12.21
C THR A 58 3.65 1.54 -12.89
N LEU A 59 4.04 0.61 -13.78
CA LEU A 59 3.11 -0.32 -14.40
C LEU A 59 2.71 -1.41 -13.39
N ILE A 60 1.41 -1.59 -13.25
CA ILE A 60 0.79 -2.69 -12.51
C ILE A 60 -0.27 -3.33 -13.41
N GLY A 61 -1.07 -4.24 -12.88
CA GLY A 61 -2.30 -4.68 -13.53
C GLY A 61 -3.27 -5.20 -12.47
N GLY A 62 -4.05 -6.20 -12.86
CA GLY A 62 -3.91 -7.49 -12.20
C GLY A 62 -2.45 -7.94 -12.25
N GLU A 63 -1.97 -8.30 -13.45
CA GLU A 63 -0.56 -8.55 -13.73
C GLU A 63 -0.16 -7.96 -15.09
N ALA A 64 0.73 -6.97 -15.07
CA ALA A 64 1.03 -6.10 -16.21
C ALA A 64 1.52 -6.89 -17.45
N PHE A 65 2.41 -7.86 -17.25
CA PHE A 65 3.01 -8.61 -18.36
C PHE A 65 2.05 -9.58 -19.07
N LEU A 66 0.80 -9.70 -18.60
CA LEU A 66 -0.24 -10.48 -19.28
C LEU A 66 -0.98 -9.70 -20.37
N ARG A 67 -0.81 -8.38 -20.43
CA ARG A 67 -1.29 -7.53 -21.51
C ARG A 67 -0.35 -7.64 -22.72
N PRO A 68 -0.80 -7.83 -23.97
CA PRO A 68 0.09 -8.13 -25.09
C PRO A 68 1.15 -7.05 -25.44
N ASP A 69 0.80 -5.77 -25.33
CA ASP A 69 1.57 -4.58 -25.75
C ASP A 69 2.28 -3.86 -24.57
N TRP A 70 2.39 -4.50 -23.41
CA TRP A 70 2.93 -3.88 -22.20
C TRP A 70 4.38 -3.36 -22.32
N LEU A 71 5.22 -4.04 -23.11
CA LEU A 71 6.59 -3.59 -23.38
C LEU A 71 6.62 -2.35 -24.28
N ASP A 72 5.66 -2.20 -25.20
CA ASP A 72 5.55 -1.01 -26.03
C ASP A 72 5.14 0.20 -25.19
N ILE A 73 4.23 0.00 -24.23
CA ILE A 73 3.83 1.01 -23.25
C ILE A 73 5.05 1.41 -22.38
N ALA A 74 5.79 0.44 -21.84
CA ALA A 74 7.00 0.70 -21.03
C ALA A 74 8.07 1.49 -21.82
N LYS A 75 8.27 1.12 -23.08
CA LYS A 75 9.19 1.82 -23.98
C LYS A 75 8.72 3.23 -24.29
N ALA A 76 7.42 3.45 -24.48
CA ALA A 76 6.86 4.77 -24.70
C ALA A 76 7.04 5.67 -23.48
N ILE A 77 6.80 5.16 -22.26
CA ILE A 77 7.02 5.90 -21.00
C ILE A 77 8.48 6.36 -20.91
N THR A 78 9.41 5.44 -21.12
CA THR A 78 10.85 5.74 -21.06
C THR A 78 11.25 6.74 -22.15
N SER A 79 10.71 6.59 -23.37
CA SER A 79 10.99 7.46 -24.51
C SER A 79 10.42 8.88 -24.33
N ALA A 80 9.37 9.03 -23.52
CA ALA A 80 8.82 10.32 -23.09
C ALA A 80 9.63 10.99 -21.96
N GLY A 81 10.74 10.39 -21.52
CA GLY A 81 11.62 10.93 -20.49
C GLY A 81 11.18 10.64 -19.05
N MET A 82 10.17 9.79 -18.86
CA MET A 82 9.70 9.35 -17.54
C MET A 82 10.42 8.09 -17.07
N VAL A 83 10.56 7.91 -15.76
CA VAL A 83 11.03 6.65 -15.18
C VAL A 83 9.91 5.61 -15.25
N CYS A 84 10.17 4.46 -15.89
CA CYS A 84 9.23 3.34 -15.90
C CYS A 84 9.63 2.31 -14.84
N GLY A 85 8.75 2.08 -13.86
CA GLY A 85 8.83 0.98 -12.88
C GLY A 85 7.77 -0.09 -13.15
N MET A 86 7.84 -1.21 -12.44
CA MET A 86 6.79 -2.24 -12.46
C MET A 86 6.58 -2.85 -11.09
N THR A 87 5.33 -3.16 -10.72
CA THR A 87 5.01 -4.04 -9.59
C THR A 87 4.39 -5.34 -10.10
N THR A 88 4.83 -6.47 -9.57
CA THR A 88 4.41 -7.80 -10.05
C THR A 88 4.23 -8.79 -8.91
N GLY A 89 3.34 -9.77 -9.10
CA GLY A 89 3.25 -10.96 -8.25
C GLY A 89 4.41 -11.93 -8.47
N GLY A 90 5.22 -11.73 -9.51
CA GLY A 90 6.41 -12.54 -9.79
C GLY A 90 6.12 -13.94 -10.33
N PHE A 91 4.86 -14.26 -10.64
CA PHE A 91 4.48 -15.57 -11.14
C PHE A 91 4.65 -15.67 -12.67
N GLY A 92 5.78 -16.20 -13.14
CA GLY A 92 5.96 -16.53 -14.56
C GLY A 92 6.78 -15.53 -15.39
N ILE A 93 7.50 -14.60 -14.75
CA ILE A 93 8.52 -13.81 -15.44
C ILE A 93 9.74 -14.69 -15.68
N SER A 94 9.99 -15.00 -16.96
CA SER A 94 11.19 -15.73 -17.38
C SER A 94 12.41 -14.80 -17.45
N LEU A 95 13.61 -15.38 -17.54
CA LEU A 95 14.84 -14.63 -17.79
C LEU A 95 14.80 -13.87 -19.13
N ASP A 96 14.23 -14.47 -20.19
CA ASP A 96 14.03 -13.79 -21.47
C ASP A 96 13.12 -12.57 -21.32
N THR A 97 12.00 -12.75 -20.59
CA THR A 97 11.08 -11.65 -20.26
C THR A 97 11.81 -10.54 -19.51
N ALA A 98 12.64 -10.88 -18.50
CA ALA A 98 13.42 -9.91 -17.75
C ALA A 98 14.44 -9.15 -18.62
N ARG A 99 15.07 -9.82 -19.60
CA ARG A 99 15.95 -9.14 -20.57
C ARG A 99 15.18 -8.17 -21.47
N ARG A 100 14.02 -8.58 -21.98
CA ARG A 100 13.12 -7.71 -22.76
C ARG A 100 12.60 -6.51 -21.95
N MET A 101 12.36 -6.69 -20.64
CA MET A 101 12.02 -5.59 -19.72
C MET A 101 13.14 -4.56 -19.64
N LYS A 102 14.39 -5.03 -19.53
CA LYS A 102 15.57 -4.16 -19.50
C LYS A 102 15.69 -3.37 -20.79
N ASP A 103 15.51 -4.02 -21.93
CA ASP A 103 15.58 -3.41 -23.27
C ASP A 103 14.45 -2.38 -23.48
N ALA A 104 13.27 -2.61 -22.90
CA ALA A 104 12.15 -1.67 -22.92
C ALA A 104 12.35 -0.46 -21.97
N GLY A 105 13.40 -0.45 -21.16
CA GLY A 105 13.74 0.67 -20.27
C GLY A 105 13.16 0.58 -18.85
N ILE A 106 12.62 -0.58 -18.43
CA ILE A 106 12.16 -0.75 -17.06
C ILE A 106 13.32 -0.59 -16.08
N ARG A 107 13.20 0.40 -15.19
CA ARG A 107 14.30 0.88 -14.35
C ARG A 107 14.39 0.18 -13.00
N VAL A 108 13.24 -0.27 -12.48
CA VAL A 108 13.08 -0.91 -11.18
C VAL A 108 11.85 -1.80 -11.17
N VAL A 109 11.90 -2.92 -10.45
CA VAL A 109 10.77 -3.83 -10.27
C VAL A 109 10.53 -4.08 -8.78
N SER A 110 9.27 -4.02 -8.35
CA SER A 110 8.84 -4.48 -7.03
C SER A 110 8.18 -5.84 -7.15
N VAL A 111 8.78 -6.87 -6.54
CA VAL A 111 8.20 -8.22 -6.51
C VAL A 111 7.48 -8.40 -5.18
N SER A 112 6.24 -8.89 -5.24
CA SER A 112 5.41 -8.96 -4.06
C SER A 112 5.65 -10.24 -3.25
N VAL A 113 5.85 -10.15 -1.94
CA VAL A 113 6.06 -11.29 -1.02
C VAL A 113 5.31 -11.07 0.29
N ASP A 114 4.25 -11.83 0.56
CA ASP A 114 3.41 -11.64 1.77
C ASP A 114 3.56 -12.71 2.85
N GLY A 115 4.62 -13.50 2.83
CA GLY A 115 4.78 -14.60 3.78
C GLY A 115 5.95 -15.50 3.43
N LEU A 116 6.19 -16.47 4.30
CA LEU A 116 6.87 -17.70 3.95
C LEU A 116 6.00 -18.52 3.00
N GLU A 117 6.58 -19.58 2.42
CA GLU A 117 6.01 -20.29 1.28
C GLU A 117 4.53 -20.66 1.43
N ALA A 118 4.14 -21.30 2.52
CA ALA A 118 2.76 -21.73 2.74
C ALA A 118 1.78 -20.53 2.87
N THR A 119 2.16 -19.52 3.65
CA THR A 119 1.36 -18.32 3.90
C THR A 119 1.23 -17.46 2.64
N HIS A 120 2.34 -17.28 1.92
CA HIS A 120 2.37 -16.56 0.65
C HIS A 120 1.51 -17.26 -0.40
N ASP A 121 1.65 -18.57 -0.60
CA ASP A 121 0.86 -19.33 -1.57
C ASP A 121 -0.64 -19.28 -1.25
N ARG A 122 -1.00 -19.32 0.04
CA ARG A 122 -2.38 -19.12 0.51
C ARG A 122 -2.88 -17.72 0.17
N LEU A 123 -2.15 -16.67 0.58
CA LEU A 123 -2.53 -15.28 0.37
C LEU A 123 -2.62 -14.90 -1.10
N ARG A 124 -1.75 -15.48 -1.95
CA ARG A 124 -1.71 -15.24 -3.41
C ARG A 124 -2.62 -16.18 -4.21
N GLY A 125 -3.24 -17.16 -3.54
CA GLY A 125 -4.22 -18.07 -4.15
C GLY A 125 -3.62 -19.06 -5.16
N ARG A 126 -2.31 -19.34 -5.07
CA ARG A 126 -1.63 -20.23 -6.03
C ARG A 126 -0.41 -20.91 -5.43
N LYS A 127 -0.42 -22.25 -5.39
CA LYS A 127 0.74 -23.04 -4.99
C LYS A 127 1.95 -22.79 -5.90
N GLY A 128 3.14 -22.67 -5.31
CA GLY A 128 4.40 -22.38 -5.97
C GLY A 128 4.61 -20.90 -6.30
N SER A 129 3.71 -20.01 -5.87
CA SER A 129 3.84 -18.57 -6.13
C SER A 129 5.01 -17.95 -5.39
N TRP A 130 5.28 -18.42 -4.16
CA TRP A 130 6.47 -18.00 -3.42
C TRP A 130 7.75 -18.35 -4.18
N GLN A 131 7.90 -19.61 -4.59
CA GLN A 131 9.08 -20.08 -5.33
C GLN A 131 9.28 -19.29 -6.64
N TRP A 132 8.18 -19.00 -7.35
CA TRP A 132 8.23 -18.19 -8.57
C TRP A 132 8.63 -16.74 -8.31
N ALA A 133 8.17 -16.12 -7.21
CA ALA A 133 8.57 -14.77 -6.83
C ALA A 133 10.09 -14.67 -6.63
N PHE A 134 10.68 -15.60 -5.88
CA PHE A 134 12.14 -15.64 -5.68
C PHE A 134 12.92 -16.00 -6.95
N LYS A 135 12.37 -16.89 -7.79
CA LYS A 135 12.94 -17.17 -9.11
C LYS A 135 12.94 -15.92 -10.01
N THR A 136 11.86 -15.15 -9.99
CA THR A 136 11.75 -13.87 -10.69
C THR A 136 12.80 -12.87 -10.19
N MET A 137 13.01 -12.74 -8.88
CA MET A 137 14.09 -11.91 -8.33
C MET A 137 15.48 -12.34 -8.85
N SER A 138 15.74 -13.65 -8.94
CA SER A 138 16.97 -14.17 -9.55
C SER A 138 17.10 -13.79 -11.03
N HIS A 139 16.04 -13.89 -11.82
CA HIS A 139 16.04 -13.48 -13.22
C HIS A 139 16.27 -11.96 -13.40
N LEU A 140 15.66 -11.13 -12.54
CA LEU A 140 15.85 -9.68 -12.54
C LEU A 140 17.30 -9.31 -12.20
N LYS A 141 17.90 -10.00 -11.23
CA LYS A 141 19.32 -9.86 -10.88
C LYS A 141 20.21 -10.16 -12.08
N GLU A 142 19.98 -11.28 -12.76
CA GLU A 142 20.77 -11.68 -13.94
C GLU A 142 20.59 -10.71 -15.11
N ALA A 143 19.38 -10.20 -15.34
CA ALA A 143 19.09 -9.19 -16.35
C ALA A 143 19.61 -7.77 -15.99
N GLY A 144 20.17 -7.58 -14.79
CA GLY A 144 20.67 -6.27 -14.35
C GLY A 144 19.57 -5.24 -14.11
N ILE A 145 18.40 -5.67 -13.66
CA ILE A 145 17.29 -4.81 -13.21
C ILE A 145 17.30 -4.78 -11.68
N PRO A 146 17.53 -3.62 -11.03
CA PRO A 146 17.37 -3.50 -9.60
C PRO A 146 15.94 -3.81 -9.18
N PHE A 147 15.77 -4.53 -8.08
CA PHE A 147 14.45 -4.89 -7.57
C PHE A 147 14.32 -4.65 -6.07
N GLY A 148 13.11 -4.25 -5.69
CA GLY A 148 12.65 -4.22 -4.31
C GLY A 148 11.59 -5.28 -4.07
N CYS A 149 11.04 -5.25 -2.86
CA CYS A 149 9.90 -6.08 -2.48
C CYS A 149 8.74 -5.22 -2.00
N ASN A 150 7.51 -5.72 -2.12
CA ASN A 150 6.36 -5.20 -1.38
C ASN A 150 5.70 -6.31 -0.54
N THR A 151 5.18 -5.95 0.63
CA THR A 151 4.51 -6.89 1.55
C THR A 151 3.27 -6.26 2.15
N GLN A 152 2.17 -7.01 2.11
CA GLN A 152 0.96 -6.73 2.87
C GLN A 152 1.02 -7.43 4.24
N ILE A 153 0.95 -6.66 5.31
CA ILE A 153 0.94 -7.13 6.70
C ILE A 153 -0.52 -7.32 7.13
N ASN A 154 -0.84 -8.56 7.50
CA ASN A 154 -2.15 -9.00 7.96
C ASN A 154 -1.96 -10.08 9.03
N ARG A 155 -3.03 -10.60 9.62
CA ARG A 155 -2.96 -11.59 10.70
C ARG A 155 -2.28 -12.91 10.30
N LEU A 156 -2.22 -13.24 9.01
CA LEU A 156 -1.48 -14.41 8.52
C LEU A 156 0.01 -14.10 8.35
N SER A 157 0.36 -12.92 7.84
CA SER A 157 1.73 -12.56 7.50
C SER A 157 2.50 -11.87 8.62
N ALA A 158 1.81 -11.21 9.56
CA ALA A 158 2.42 -10.48 10.69
C ALA A 158 3.29 -11.39 11.57
N PRO A 159 2.88 -12.63 11.95
CA PRO A 159 3.74 -13.56 12.67
C PRO A 159 5.07 -13.82 11.96
N GLU A 160 5.06 -13.90 10.63
CA GLU A 160 6.23 -14.25 9.81
C GLU A 160 7.06 -13.03 9.40
N PHE A 161 6.62 -11.80 9.72
CA PHE A 161 7.18 -10.57 9.14
C PHE A 161 8.71 -10.42 9.31
N PRO A 162 9.31 -10.70 10.49
CA PRO A 162 10.76 -10.71 10.64
C PRO A 162 11.48 -11.77 9.77
N GLN A 163 10.86 -12.93 9.55
CA GLN A 163 11.42 -13.98 8.69
C GLN A 163 11.26 -13.66 7.20
N ILE A 164 10.19 -12.98 6.79
CA ILE A 164 10.04 -12.45 5.43
C ILE A 164 11.24 -11.56 5.11
N TYR A 165 11.61 -10.66 6.03
CA TYR A 165 12.75 -9.77 5.87
C TYR A 165 14.06 -10.51 5.57
N GLU A 166 14.41 -11.54 6.36
CA GLU A 166 15.61 -12.36 6.13
C GLU A 166 15.62 -12.95 4.71
N ARG A 167 14.48 -13.51 4.27
CA ARG A 167 14.37 -14.12 2.93
C ARG A 167 14.58 -13.13 1.80
N ILE A 168 13.95 -11.96 1.89
CA ILE A 168 14.07 -10.94 0.82
C ILE A 168 15.44 -10.27 0.83
N ARG A 169 16.05 -10.06 2.01
CA ARG A 169 17.43 -9.57 2.13
C ARG A 169 18.39 -10.52 1.44
N ASP A 170 18.29 -11.81 1.73
CA ASP A 170 19.15 -12.85 1.15
C ASP A 170 18.97 -12.96 -0.37
N ALA A 171 17.76 -12.67 -0.88
CA ALA A 171 17.50 -12.57 -2.32
C ALA A 171 18.15 -11.34 -2.98
N GLY A 172 18.56 -10.34 -2.19
CA GLY A 172 19.27 -9.15 -2.67
C GLY A 172 18.39 -7.93 -2.92
N VAL A 173 17.25 -7.81 -2.24
CA VAL A 173 16.41 -6.60 -2.35
C VAL A 173 17.14 -5.38 -1.77
N PHE A 174 17.04 -4.22 -2.44
CA PHE A 174 17.62 -2.96 -1.93
C PHE A 174 16.61 -2.07 -1.21
N ALA A 175 15.32 -2.30 -1.43
CA ALA A 175 14.22 -1.56 -0.82
C ALA A 175 13.02 -2.50 -0.58
N TRP A 176 12.28 -2.23 0.49
CA TRP A 176 11.13 -3.03 0.89
C TRP A 176 9.97 -2.14 1.31
N GLN A 177 8.89 -2.13 0.52
CA GLN A 177 7.68 -1.40 0.86
C GLN A 177 6.74 -2.26 1.69
N ILE A 178 6.23 -1.72 2.78
CA ILE A 178 5.31 -2.41 3.69
C ILE A 178 4.00 -1.66 3.79
N GLN A 179 2.89 -2.39 3.87
CA GLN A 179 1.53 -1.86 3.95
C GLN A 179 0.68 -2.75 4.85
N LEU A 180 -0.34 -2.19 5.51
CA LEU A 180 -1.33 -3.00 6.22
C LEU A 180 -2.41 -3.48 5.24
N THR A 181 -2.90 -4.71 5.38
CA THR A 181 -4.09 -5.14 4.64
C THR A 181 -5.33 -4.49 5.21
N VAL A 182 -6.17 -3.91 4.36
CA VAL A 182 -7.42 -3.20 4.71
C VAL A 182 -8.56 -3.79 3.88
N PRO A 183 -9.84 -3.62 4.27
CA PRO A 183 -10.98 -4.31 3.65
C PRO A 183 -11.40 -3.74 2.29
N MET A 184 -10.52 -3.82 1.31
CA MET A 184 -10.81 -3.49 -0.09
C MET A 184 -10.77 -4.74 -0.96
N GLY A 185 -11.70 -4.84 -1.91
CA GLY A 185 -11.82 -5.96 -2.83
C GLY A 185 -11.90 -7.28 -2.07
N ASN A 186 -11.08 -8.25 -2.46
CA ASN A 186 -11.10 -9.59 -1.85
C ASN A 186 -10.82 -9.56 -0.33
N ALA A 187 -10.08 -8.58 0.19
CA ALA A 187 -9.82 -8.49 1.64
C ALA A 187 -11.09 -8.16 2.44
N ALA A 188 -12.08 -7.50 1.83
CA ALA A 188 -13.38 -7.28 2.46
C ALA A 188 -14.15 -8.60 2.64
N ASP A 189 -14.00 -9.54 1.70
CA ASP A 189 -14.63 -10.86 1.76
C ASP A 189 -13.89 -11.83 2.70
N ASN A 190 -12.58 -11.64 2.83
CA ASN A 190 -11.68 -12.41 3.69
C ASN A 190 -11.26 -11.58 4.91
N SER A 191 -12.23 -10.95 5.56
CA SER A 191 -11.98 -9.96 6.62
C SER A 191 -11.35 -10.54 7.90
N ASP A 192 -11.31 -11.86 8.05
CA ASP A 192 -10.64 -12.57 9.13
C ASP A 192 -9.12 -12.35 9.15
N ILE A 193 -8.52 -12.05 7.99
CA ILE A 193 -7.08 -11.76 7.89
C ILE A 193 -6.74 -10.35 8.36
N LEU A 194 -7.70 -9.43 8.49
CA LEU A 194 -7.45 -8.04 8.82
C LEU A 194 -6.95 -7.91 10.26
N LEU A 195 -5.94 -7.07 10.47
CA LEU A 195 -5.54 -6.70 11.82
C LEU A 195 -6.67 -5.94 12.52
N GLN A 196 -6.75 -6.07 13.83
CA GLN A 196 -7.64 -5.25 14.64
C GLN A 196 -6.90 -3.98 15.10
N PRO A 197 -7.59 -2.84 15.28
CA PRO A 197 -6.97 -1.59 15.73
C PRO A 197 -6.09 -1.75 16.97
N TYR A 198 -6.50 -2.56 17.94
CA TYR A 198 -5.71 -2.83 19.14
C TYR A 198 -4.44 -3.64 18.89
N GLU A 199 -4.43 -4.55 17.90
CA GLU A 199 -3.25 -5.36 17.55
C GLU A 199 -2.10 -4.50 17.02
N LEU A 200 -2.37 -3.25 16.64
CA LEU A 200 -1.35 -2.29 16.25
C LEU A 200 -0.32 -2.02 17.34
N LEU A 201 -0.71 -2.12 18.62
CA LEU A 201 0.20 -1.95 19.75
C LEU A 201 1.34 -2.97 19.72
N ASP A 202 1.12 -4.17 19.19
CA ASP A 202 2.12 -5.22 19.03
C ASP A 202 2.80 -5.19 17.65
N VAL A 203 2.04 -4.84 16.60
CA VAL A 203 2.56 -4.79 15.22
C VAL A 203 3.62 -3.70 15.05
N TYR A 204 3.42 -2.50 15.60
CA TYR A 204 4.35 -1.40 15.37
C TYR A 204 5.73 -1.56 16.01
N PRO A 205 5.86 -2.03 17.27
CA PRO A 205 7.16 -2.40 17.85
C PRO A 205 7.90 -3.45 17.00
N MET A 206 7.18 -4.47 16.50
CA MET A 206 7.75 -5.47 15.60
C MET A 206 8.29 -4.82 14.32
N ILE A 207 7.47 -4.03 13.61
CA ILE A 207 7.88 -3.35 12.38
C ILE A 207 9.08 -2.43 12.63
N ALA A 208 9.08 -1.68 13.73
CA ALA A 208 10.16 -0.76 14.09
C ALA A 208 11.50 -1.49 14.28
N ARG A 209 11.50 -2.62 14.99
CA ARG A 209 12.69 -3.46 15.18
C ARG A 209 13.22 -3.98 13.84
N VAL A 210 12.34 -4.51 12.99
CA VAL A 210 12.73 -4.97 11.66
C VAL A 210 13.26 -3.83 10.80
N ALA A 211 12.63 -2.65 10.81
CA ALA A 211 13.07 -1.51 10.03
C ALA A 211 14.47 -1.01 10.41
N ARG A 212 14.80 -0.98 11.72
CA ARG A 212 16.16 -0.63 12.19
C ARG A 212 17.21 -1.66 11.75
N ARG A 213 16.89 -2.94 11.81
CA ARG A 213 17.78 -4.00 11.32
C ARG A 213 17.99 -3.86 9.81
N ALA A 214 16.90 -3.71 9.06
CA ALA A 214 16.92 -3.51 7.62
C ALA A 214 17.82 -2.34 7.20
N PHE A 215 17.69 -1.19 7.86
CA PHE A 215 18.53 -0.04 7.60
C PHE A 215 20.02 -0.31 7.83
N ARG A 216 20.38 -0.95 8.97
CA ARG A 216 21.77 -1.33 9.29
C ARG A 216 22.36 -2.30 8.25
N GLU A 217 21.54 -3.14 7.67
CA GLU A 217 21.91 -4.11 6.63
C GLU A 217 21.77 -3.55 5.20
N GLY A 218 21.46 -2.25 5.05
CA GLY A 218 21.42 -1.56 3.75
C GLY A 218 20.11 -1.68 2.97
N VAL A 219 19.05 -2.23 3.57
CA VAL A 219 17.72 -2.35 2.97
C VAL A 219 16.83 -1.20 3.45
N LYS A 220 16.37 -0.36 2.51
CA LYS A 220 15.48 0.77 2.83
C LYS A 220 14.03 0.30 3.00
N VAL A 221 13.51 0.35 4.22
CA VAL A 221 12.09 0.05 4.47
C VAL A 221 11.23 1.27 4.14
N GLN A 222 10.31 1.15 3.20
CA GLN A 222 9.38 2.20 2.85
C GLN A 222 8.03 1.91 3.51
N ALA A 223 7.72 2.67 4.58
CA ALA A 223 6.40 2.67 5.16
C ALA A 223 5.37 3.19 4.14
N GLY A 224 4.41 2.34 3.79
CA GLY A 224 3.29 2.69 2.91
C GLY A 224 2.43 3.82 3.48
N ASN A 225 1.49 4.28 2.66
CA ASN A 225 0.56 5.34 3.03
C ASN A 225 -0.28 4.99 4.26
N ASN A 226 -0.48 3.70 4.56
CA ASN A 226 -1.31 3.21 5.64
C ASN A 226 -0.56 2.67 6.88
N ILE A 227 0.72 3.00 7.02
CA ILE A 227 1.58 2.59 8.14
C ILE A 227 1.90 3.82 8.99
N GLY A 228 1.82 3.71 10.32
CA GLY A 228 2.38 4.64 11.31
C GLY A 228 1.34 5.54 11.98
N TYR A 229 1.48 6.84 11.74
CA TYR A 229 0.66 7.95 12.26
C TYR A 229 0.98 8.32 13.71
N TYR A 230 1.91 9.28 13.87
CA TYR A 230 2.22 10.04 15.09
C TYR A 230 2.51 9.24 16.38
N GLY A 231 2.59 7.91 16.30
CA GLY A 231 3.13 7.06 17.36
C GLY A 231 4.65 7.19 17.49
N PRO A 232 5.25 6.55 18.51
CA PRO A 232 6.69 6.69 18.83
C PRO A 232 7.63 6.29 17.69
N TYR A 233 7.18 5.37 16.82
CA TYR A 233 7.99 4.88 15.69
C TYR A 233 7.78 5.65 14.38
N GLU A 234 6.91 6.67 14.34
CA GLU A 234 6.57 7.38 13.10
C GLU A 234 7.82 7.91 12.39
N ARG A 235 8.73 8.54 13.14
CA ARG A 235 9.94 9.16 12.61
C ARG A 235 10.94 8.17 12.04
N LEU A 236 11.05 7.02 12.69
CA LEU A 236 11.87 5.89 12.25
C LEU A 236 11.29 5.28 10.96
N LEU A 237 10.00 4.97 10.95
CA LEU A 237 9.35 4.29 9.84
C LEU A 237 9.27 5.18 8.60
N ARG A 238 8.94 6.46 8.77
CA ARG A 238 8.92 7.45 7.68
C ARG A 238 10.34 7.82 7.22
N GLY A 239 11.31 7.80 8.14
CA GLY A 239 12.74 7.95 7.87
C GLY A 239 13.41 6.72 7.26
N ARG A 240 12.62 5.69 6.90
CA ARG A 240 13.05 4.48 6.22
C ARG A 240 13.99 3.57 7.02
N GLY A 241 13.75 3.48 8.31
CA GLY A 241 14.55 2.70 9.26
C GLY A 241 15.66 3.50 9.95
N GLU A 242 15.82 4.77 9.58
CA GLU A 242 16.66 5.76 10.26
C GLU A 242 15.78 6.81 10.95
N GLU A 243 16.13 7.22 12.17
CA GLU A 243 15.37 8.27 12.86
C GLU A 243 15.61 9.63 12.20
N ASN A 244 14.52 10.29 11.79
CA ASN A 244 14.58 11.61 11.20
C ASN A 244 13.50 12.54 11.79
N PRO A 245 13.89 13.67 12.42
CA PRO A 245 12.95 14.60 13.05
C PRO A 245 12.06 15.38 12.07
N TRP A 246 12.28 15.24 10.77
CA TRP A 246 11.44 15.85 9.72
C TRP A 246 10.64 14.81 8.93
N ALA A 247 10.83 13.51 9.22
CA ALA A 247 10.10 12.45 8.57
C ALA A 247 8.85 12.11 9.41
N PHE A 248 7.69 12.57 8.98
CA PHE A 248 6.40 12.19 9.56
C PHE A 248 5.27 12.42 8.55
N TRP A 249 4.12 11.82 8.79
CA TRP A 249 2.93 11.95 7.95
C TRP A 249 2.41 13.39 7.90
N GLN A 250 2.38 13.99 6.71
CA GLN A 250 1.92 15.37 6.46
C GLN A 250 0.56 15.43 5.73
N GLY A 251 -0.21 14.36 5.87
CA GLY A 251 -1.51 14.20 5.22
C GLY A 251 -1.46 13.45 3.89
N CYS A 252 -2.66 13.13 3.40
CA CYS A 252 -2.84 12.38 2.18
C CYS A 252 -2.34 13.18 0.97
N ASN A 253 -1.57 12.50 0.10
CA ASN A 253 -0.99 13.07 -1.12
C ASN A 253 -1.80 12.77 -2.38
N ALA A 254 -2.96 12.11 -2.24
CA ALA A 254 -3.81 11.75 -3.36
C ALA A 254 -4.23 13.00 -4.13
N GLY A 255 -4.02 13.00 -5.45
CA GLY A 255 -4.32 14.14 -6.32
C GLY A 255 -3.33 15.31 -6.21
N LEU A 256 -2.42 15.31 -5.23
CA LEU A 256 -1.36 16.33 -5.07
C LEU A 256 -0.06 15.88 -5.71
N SER A 257 0.46 14.72 -5.34
CA SER A 257 1.74 14.18 -5.85
C SER A 257 1.64 12.76 -6.43
N SER A 258 0.44 12.18 -6.41
CA SER A 258 0.15 10.85 -6.97
C SER A 258 -1.06 10.86 -7.90
N LEU A 259 -1.09 9.89 -8.81
CA LEU A 259 -2.26 9.53 -9.63
C LEU A 259 -2.42 8.00 -9.71
N GLY A 260 -3.66 7.55 -9.77
CA GLY A 260 -4.04 6.18 -10.13
C GLY A 260 -4.73 6.17 -11.49
N ILE A 261 -4.38 5.21 -12.33
CA ILE A 261 -4.97 5.02 -13.66
C ILE A 261 -5.46 3.59 -13.74
N GLU A 262 -6.74 3.40 -14.00
CA GLU A 262 -7.33 2.08 -14.20
C GLU A 262 -7.26 1.63 -15.65
N ALA A 263 -7.43 0.32 -15.88
CA ALA A 263 -7.21 -0.29 -17.19
C ALA A 263 -8.11 0.26 -18.30
N ASP A 264 -9.25 0.84 -17.95
CA ASP A 264 -10.22 1.45 -18.88
C ASP A 264 -10.03 2.96 -19.09
N GLY A 265 -9.00 3.56 -18.47
CA GLY A 265 -8.69 4.98 -18.56
C GLY A 265 -9.30 5.86 -17.47
N ALA A 266 -9.98 5.28 -16.48
CA ALA A 266 -10.47 6.03 -15.32
C ALA A 266 -9.30 6.58 -14.47
N ILE A 267 -9.43 7.81 -13.99
CA ILE A 267 -8.39 8.54 -13.27
C ILE A 267 -8.80 8.82 -11.82
N LYS A 268 -7.90 8.51 -10.89
CA LYS A 268 -8.06 8.70 -9.45
C LYS A 268 -6.87 9.46 -8.87
N GLY A 269 -7.06 10.12 -7.72
CA GLY A 269 -5.96 10.79 -7.01
C GLY A 269 -4.91 9.82 -6.43
N CYS A 270 -5.25 8.55 -6.28
CA CYS A 270 -4.38 7.49 -5.78
C CYS A 270 -4.89 6.15 -6.33
N PRO A 271 -4.01 5.21 -6.72
CA PRO A 271 -4.44 3.91 -7.25
C PRO A 271 -5.33 3.12 -6.31
N SER A 272 -5.13 3.28 -4.99
CA SER A 272 -5.86 2.53 -3.98
C SER A 272 -7.26 3.06 -3.68
N LEU A 273 -7.59 4.30 -4.07
CA LEU A 273 -8.91 4.85 -3.73
C LEU A 273 -10.04 4.07 -4.44
N PRO A 274 -11.20 3.88 -3.78
CA PRO A 274 -12.36 3.24 -4.40
C PRO A 274 -12.82 3.95 -5.67
N THR A 275 -13.13 3.17 -6.71
CA THR A 275 -13.50 3.70 -8.03
C THR A 275 -14.80 4.50 -7.98
N SER A 276 -15.81 4.02 -7.25
CA SER A 276 -17.13 4.65 -7.17
C SER A 276 -17.11 6.06 -6.58
N ALA A 277 -16.23 6.31 -5.60
CA ALA A 277 -16.22 7.55 -4.83
C ALA A 277 -15.10 8.54 -5.24
N TYR A 278 -14.08 8.10 -5.97
CA TYR A 278 -12.86 8.90 -6.22
C TYR A 278 -12.39 8.92 -7.68
N THR A 279 -13.23 8.50 -8.62
CA THR A 279 -12.94 8.67 -10.05
C THR A 279 -13.32 10.09 -10.48
N GLY A 280 -12.35 10.89 -10.89
CA GLY A 280 -12.62 12.23 -11.41
C GLY A 280 -13.08 12.25 -12.87
N GLY A 281 -12.78 11.20 -13.63
CA GLY A 281 -13.19 11.10 -15.03
C GLY A 281 -12.42 10.03 -15.79
N ASN A 282 -12.66 9.95 -17.09
CA ASN A 282 -12.00 9.03 -18.00
C ASN A 282 -11.35 9.80 -19.16
N ILE A 283 -10.17 9.35 -19.59
CA ILE A 283 -9.41 9.96 -20.69
C ILE A 283 -10.08 9.88 -22.06
N ARG A 284 -11.12 9.07 -22.21
CA ARG A 284 -11.95 9.02 -23.42
C ARG A 284 -12.90 10.22 -23.53
N ASP A 285 -13.23 10.84 -22.41
CA ASP A 285 -14.21 11.92 -22.33
C ASP A 285 -13.53 13.28 -22.17
N HIS A 286 -12.41 13.31 -21.42
CA HIS A 286 -11.69 14.55 -21.08
C HIS A 286 -10.18 14.34 -21.18
N SER A 287 -9.43 15.42 -21.41
CA SER A 287 -7.97 15.36 -21.29
C SER A 287 -7.55 15.12 -19.84
N LEU A 288 -6.41 14.46 -19.63
CA LEU A 288 -5.86 14.24 -18.30
C LEU A 288 -5.65 15.56 -17.53
N ARG A 289 -5.30 16.64 -18.24
CA ARG A 289 -5.15 17.97 -17.64
C ARG A 289 -6.47 18.46 -17.04
N GLU A 290 -7.55 18.43 -17.82
CA GLU A 290 -8.88 18.86 -17.36
C GLU A 290 -9.30 18.02 -16.14
N ILE A 291 -9.13 16.69 -16.18
CA ILE A 291 -9.47 15.83 -15.05
C ILE A 291 -8.70 16.25 -13.78
N ILE A 292 -7.38 16.46 -13.88
CA ILE A 292 -6.56 16.86 -12.73
C ILE A 292 -6.93 18.26 -12.22
N GLU A 293 -7.17 19.20 -13.13
CA GLU A 293 -7.33 20.62 -12.80
C GLU A 293 -8.76 20.98 -12.41
N GLU A 294 -9.78 20.20 -12.78
CA GLU A 294 -11.18 20.64 -12.67
C GLU A 294 -12.05 19.74 -11.77
N THR A 295 -11.65 18.50 -11.48
CA THR A 295 -12.51 17.53 -10.77
C THR A 295 -12.30 17.53 -9.26
N GLU A 296 -13.39 17.41 -8.48
CA GLU A 296 -13.32 17.46 -7.02
C GLU A 296 -12.58 16.25 -6.44
N GLU A 297 -12.75 15.07 -7.05
CA GLU A 297 -12.16 13.79 -6.65
C GLU A 297 -10.62 13.80 -6.74
N LEU A 298 -10.05 14.65 -7.60
CA LEU A 298 -8.61 14.84 -7.72
C LEU A 298 -8.12 16.00 -6.84
N ARG A 299 -9.03 16.86 -6.38
CA ARG A 299 -8.73 18.14 -5.71
C ARG A 299 -9.12 18.17 -4.24
N PHE A 300 -9.69 17.09 -3.69
CA PHE A 300 -10.19 17.05 -2.31
C PHE A 300 -9.12 17.32 -1.22
N ASN A 301 -7.82 17.22 -1.55
CA ASN A 301 -6.72 17.55 -0.64
C ASN A 301 -6.15 18.97 -0.82
N LEU A 302 -6.61 19.77 -1.79
CA LEU A 302 -6.08 21.13 -2.02
C LEU A 302 -6.38 22.10 -0.87
N GLY A 303 -7.41 21.81 -0.05
CA GLY A 303 -7.76 22.60 1.12
C GLY A 303 -6.85 22.38 2.34
N ALA A 304 -5.71 21.69 2.21
CA ALA A 304 -4.74 21.54 3.29
C ALA A 304 -4.41 22.90 3.93
N ASP A 305 -4.26 22.93 5.25
CA ASP A 305 -3.99 24.13 6.06
C ASP A 305 -5.09 25.21 6.04
N THR A 306 -6.31 24.86 5.61
CA THR A 306 -7.51 25.70 5.73
C THR A 306 -8.54 25.05 6.66
N PRO A 307 -9.51 25.80 7.24
CA PRO A 307 -10.60 25.20 8.00
C PRO A 307 -11.32 24.08 7.22
N LYS A 308 -11.58 24.31 5.92
CA LYS A 308 -12.19 23.33 5.00
C LYS A 308 -11.38 22.03 4.88
N GLY A 309 -10.06 22.09 5.03
CA GLY A 309 -9.16 20.94 4.98
C GLY A 309 -9.37 19.91 6.10
N THR A 310 -10.17 20.25 7.11
CA THR A 310 -10.48 19.38 8.26
C THR A 310 -11.98 19.10 8.43
N ASP A 311 -12.83 19.62 7.55
CA ASP A 311 -14.29 19.47 7.66
C ASP A 311 -14.74 18.02 7.55
N HIS A 312 -14.03 17.20 6.76
CA HIS A 312 -14.33 15.79 6.58
C HIS A 312 -14.00 14.91 7.80
N LEU A 313 -13.28 15.44 8.79
CA LEU A 313 -12.89 14.67 9.98
C LEU A 313 -14.11 14.39 10.86
N TRP A 314 -14.12 13.21 11.47
CA TRP A 314 -15.14 12.75 12.40
C TRP A 314 -14.53 11.71 13.37
N GLY A 315 -15.27 11.31 14.40
CA GLY A 315 -14.79 10.38 15.42
C GLY A 315 -13.50 10.87 16.10
N PHE A 316 -12.58 9.94 16.41
CA PHE A 316 -11.30 10.23 17.06
C PHE A 316 -10.50 11.32 16.35
N CYS A 317 -10.49 11.30 15.01
CA CYS A 317 -9.68 12.24 14.24
C CYS A 317 -10.19 13.69 14.29
N LYS A 318 -11.46 13.94 14.67
CA LYS A 318 -12.02 15.30 14.70
C LYS A 318 -11.44 16.16 15.82
N SER A 319 -11.14 15.56 16.96
CA SER A 319 -10.59 16.24 18.15
C SER A 319 -9.10 15.97 18.38
N CYS A 320 -8.46 15.15 17.54
CA CYS A 320 -7.03 14.83 17.65
C CYS A 320 -6.16 16.08 17.50
N GLU A 321 -5.11 16.18 18.32
CA GLU A 321 -4.16 17.29 18.32
C GLU A 321 -3.40 17.44 16.99
N PHE A 322 -3.30 16.37 16.19
CA PHE A 322 -2.65 16.37 14.89
C PHE A 322 -3.60 16.64 13.71
N ALA A 323 -4.89 16.92 13.97
CA ALA A 323 -5.94 16.96 12.94
C ALA A 323 -5.63 17.89 11.75
N GLN A 324 -5.13 19.10 12.01
CA GLN A 324 -4.79 20.09 10.99
C GLN A 324 -3.77 19.56 9.97
N LEU A 325 -2.70 18.93 10.46
CA LEU A 325 -1.61 18.43 9.63
C LEU A 325 -1.85 17.03 9.08
N CYS A 326 -2.36 16.13 9.91
CA CYS A 326 -2.59 14.72 9.58
C CYS A 326 -3.77 14.52 8.62
N ARG A 327 -4.85 15.30 8.82
CA ARG A 327 -6.11 15.24 8.05
C ARG A 327 -6.75 13.84 8.00
N GLY A 328 -6.60 13.07 9.07
CA GLY A 328 -7.27 11.77 9.26
C GLY A 328 -6.50 10.58 8.68
N GLY A 329 -5.18 10.69 8.50
CA GLY A 329 -4.34 9.61 7.98
C GLY A 329 -4.56 9.35 6.49
N CYS A 330 -4.39 8.10 6.05
CA CYS A 330 -4.68 7.70 4.68
C CYS A 330 -6.19 7.73 4.40
N SER A 331 -6.61 8.57 3.45
CA SER A 331 -8.02 8.67 3.04
C SER A 331 -8.56 7.33 2.53
N TRP A 332 -7.75 6.55 1.82
CA TRP A 332 -8.13 5.22 1.35
C TRP A 332 -8.45 4.29 2.52
N THR A 333 -7.54 4.16 3.49
CA THR A 333 -7.75 3.27 4.65
C THR A 333 -9.01 3.62 5.42
N ALA A 334 -9.21 4.90 5.75
CA ALA A 334 -10.41 5.31 6.46
C ALA A 334 -11.68 5.03 5.65
N HIS A 335 -11.66 5.33 4.34
CA HIS A 335 -12.81 5.12 3.48
C HIS A 335 -13.19 3.64 3.37
N VAL A 336 -12.23 2.73 3.13
CA VAL A 336 -12.58 1.32 2.93
C VAL A 336 -13.08 0.63 4.21
N PHE A 337 -12.82 1.19 5.39
CA PHE A 337 -13.47 0.73 6.61
C PHE A 337 -14.89 1.28 6.77
N PHE A 338 -15.15 2.54 6.40
CA PHE A 338 -16.36 3.25 6.85
C PHE A 338 -17.22 3.83 5.72
N ASP A 339 -16.90 3.52 4.47
CA ASP A 339 -17.44 4.19 3.27
C ASP A 339 -17.29 5.73 3.33
N ARG A 340 -16.34 6.18 4.16
CA ARG A 340 -16.17 7.58 4.53
C ARG A 340 -14.75 7.83 5.04
N ARG A 341 -14.05 8.80 4.44
CA ARG A 341 -12.72 9.21 4.94
C ARG A 341 -12.83 10.01 6.25
N GLY A 342 -11.70 10.19 6.93
CA GLY A 342 -11.58 11.17 8.02
C GLY A 342 -11.67 10.61 9.43
N ASN A 343 -11.71 9.29 9.60
CA ASN A 343 -11.59 8.61 10.89
C ASN A 343 -10.81 7.31 10.67
N ASN A 344 -9.49 7.33 10.75
CA ASN A 344 -8.67 6.15 10.43
C ASN A 344 -8.56 5.21 11.65
N PRO A 345 -9.03 3.95 11.57
CA PRO A 345 -8.95 3.02 12.68
C PRO A 345 -7.55 2.40 12.81
N TYR A 346 -6.73 2.47 11.76
CA TYR A 346 -5.38 1.91 11.74
C TYR A 346 -4.29 2.93 12.13
N CYS A 347 -4.62 3.88 13.01
CA CYS A 347 -3.71 4.90 13.51
C CYS A 347 -2.99 4.42 14.78
N HIS A 348 -1.65 4.35 14.78
CA HIS A 348 -0.91 3.92 15.97
C HIS A 348 -1.12 4.86 17.16
N HIS A 349 -1.07 6.18 16.91
CA HIS A 349 -1.34 7.18 17.94
C HIS A 349 -2.74 7.02 18.55
N ARG A 350 -3.76 6.67 17.76
CA ARG A 350 -5.12 6.40 18.27
C ARG A 350 -5.12 5.22 19.23
N ALA A 351 -4.55 4.09 18.83
CA ALA A 351 -4.49 2.89 19.66
C ALA A 351 -3.77 3.17 21.00
N LEU A 352 -2.65 3.89 20.97
CA LEU A 352 -1.92 4.29 22.18
C LEU A 352 -2.71 5.24 23.09
N THR A 353 -3.46 6.19 22.50
CA THR A 353 -4.29 7.13 23.27
C THR A 353 -5.45 6.40 23.95
N GLN A 354 -6.04 5.42 23.26
CA GLN A 354 -7.13 4.58 23.78
C GLN A 354 -6.65 3.63 24.88
N GLU A 355 -5.48 3.00 24.70
CA GLU A 355 -4.85 2.17 25.73
C GLU A 355 -4.67 2.93 27.05
N LYS A 356 -4.18 4.18 26.99
CA LYS A 356 -4.04 5.04 28.18
C LYS A 356 -5.36 5.37 28.88
N GLN A 357 -6.48 5.29 28.16
CA GLN A 357 -7.82 5.49 28.67
C GLN A 357 -8.46 4.19 29.16
N GLY A 358 -7.75 3.06 29.09
CA GLY A 358 -8.26 1.74 29.49
C GLY A 358 -9.28 1.17 28.50
N ILE A 359 -9.31 1.66 27.26
CA ILE A 359 -10.21 1.20 26.22
C ILE A 359 -9.42 0.67 25.01
N ARG A 360 -10.05 -0.22 24.24
CA ARG A 360 -9.54 -0.69 22.96
C ARG A 360 -10.63 -0.68 21.90
N GLU A 361 -10.21 -0.75 20.65
CA GLU A 361 -11.09 -0.84 19.51
C GLU A 361 -10.91 -2.13 18.73
N ARG A 362 -12.03 -2.66 18.27
CA ARG A 362 -12.12 -3.72 17.26
C ARG A 362 -13.01 -3.26 16.12
N VAL A 363 -12.72 -3.72 14.90
CA VAL A 363 -13.60 -3.54 13.75
C VAL A 363 -14.41 -4.81 13.51
N GLU A 364 -15.69 -4.62 13.21
CA GLU A 364 -16.59 -5.70 12.79
C GLU A 364 -17.25 -5.36 11.48
N ILE A 365 -17.46 -6.39 10.64
CA ILE A 365 -18.18 -6.20 9.39
C ILE A 365 -19.66 -5.90 9.68
N LYS A 366 -20.15 -4.81 9.12
CA LYS A 366 -21.56 -4.41 9.17
C LYS A 366 -22.24 -4.75 7.85
N HIS A 367 -21.60 -4.43 6.73
CA HIS A 367 -22.07 -4.77 5.39
C HIS A 367 -20.94 -5.37 4.56
N ARG A 368 -21.25 -6.43 3.84
CA ARG A 368 -20.32 -7.06 2.88
C ARG A 368 -20.19 -6.19 1.63
N ALA A 369 -19.03 -6.29 0.99
CA ALA A 369 -18.78 -5.68 -0.31
C ALA A 369 -19.69 -6.28 -1.39
N GLU A 370 -19.92 -5.53 -2.46
CA GLU A 370 -20.83 -5.91 -3.55
C GLU A 370 -20.21 -6.90 -4.55
N GLY A 371 -18.88 -7.04 -4.56
CA GLY A 371 -18.11 -7.88 -5.48
C GLY A 371 -17.50 -7.12 -6.68
N ASN A 372 -17.47 -5.79 -6.64
CA ASN A 372 -16.95 -4.94 -7.71
C ASN A 372 -15.45 -4.64 -7.53
N PRO A 373 -14.66 -4.40 -8.61
CA PRO A 373 -13.27 -3.95 -8.48
C PRO A 373 -13.14 -2.69 -7.61
N PHE A 374 -12.16 -2.67 -6.71
CA PHE A 374 -11.90 -1.57 -5.76
C PHE A 374 -13.07 -1.21 -4.83
N ASP A 375 -14.03 -2.11 -4.66
CA ASP A 375 -15.08 -1.94 -3.66
C ASP A 375 -14.59 -2.21 -2.24
N ASN A 376 -15.42 -1.87 -1.27
CA ASN A 376 -15.19 -2.17 0.14
C ASN A 376 -16.48 -2.62 0.81
N GLY A 377 -16.33 -3.28 1.97
CA GLY A 377 -17.44 -3.44 2.91
C GLY A 377 -17.62 -2.20 3.78
N GLU A 378 -18.67 -2.19 4.60
CA GLU A 378 -18.80 -1.23 5.71
C GLU A 378 -18.49 -1.96 7.01
N PHE A 379 -17.66 -1.37 7.85
CA PHE A 379 -17.28 -1.87 9.16
C PHE A 379 -17.73 -0.89 10.23
N VAL A 380 -17.99 -1.41 11.43
CA VAL A 380 -18.24 -0.63 12.64
C VAL A 380 -17.08 -0.76 13.60
N LEU A 381 -16.85 0.29 14.37
CA LEU A 381 -15.94 0.24 15.50
C LEU A 381 -16.70 -0.16 16.76
N ILE A 382 -16.17 -1.16 17.44
CA ILE A 382 -16.59 -1.58 18.76
C ILE A 382 -15.53 -1.08 19.74
N GLU A 383 -15.93 -0.15 20.61
CA GLU A 383 -15.13 0.28 21.75
C GLU A 383 -15.45 -0.59 22.95
N GLU A 384 -14.42 -1.13 23.59
CA GLU A 384 -14.56 -2.03 24.74
C GLU A 384 -13.42 -1.80 25.76
N PRO A 385 -13.58 -2.23 27.02
CA PRO A 385 -12.49 -2.21 27.99
C PRO A 385 -11.24 -2.92 27.46
N ILE A 386 -10.05 -2.42 27.79
CA ILE A 386 -8.78 -2.97 27.30
C ILE A 386 -8.60 -4.46 27.63
N ASP A 387 -9.15 -4.88 28.77
CA ASP A 387 -9.12 -6.24 29.30
C ASP A 387 -10.32 -7.10 28.88
N ALA A 388 -11.18 -6.61 27.98
CA ALA A 388 -12.28 -7.40 27.44
C ALA A 388 -11.74 -8.73 26.86
N PRO A 389 -12.44 -9.86 27.08
CA PRO A 389 -12.00 -11.13 26.51
C PRO A 389 -12.02 -11.06 24.97
N TRP A 390 -11.06 -11.73 24.33
CA TRP A 390 -11.13 -11.92 22.87
C TRP A 390 -12.29 -12.86 22.52
N PRO A 391 -12.91 -12.72 21.33
CA PRO A 391 -13.93 -13.66 20.88
C PRO A 391 -13.38 -15.10 20.86
N ASP A 392 -14.16 -16.06 21.37
CA ASP A 392 -13.74 -17.46 21.51
C ASP A 392 -13.29 -18.14 20.20
N ASN A 393 -13.65 -17.58 19.05
CA ASN A 393 -13.41 -18.12 17.71
C ASN A 393 -12.58 -17.18 16.82
N ASP A 394 -11.49 -16.59 17.35
CA ASP A 394 -10.54 -15.77 16.59
C ASP A 394 -9.15 -16.44 16.47
N PRO A 395 -8.99 -17.50 15.63
CA PRO A 395 -7.74 -18.25 15.53
C PRO A 395 -6.57 -17.45 14.94
N LEU A 396 -6.88 -16.33 14.27
CA LEU A 396 -5.91 -15.45 13.63
C LEU A 396 -5.52 -14.26 14.50
N HIS A 397 -6.05 -14.14 15.73
CA HIS A 397 -5.68 -13.07 16.65
C HIS A 397 -4.16 -12.89 16.77
N PHE A 398 -3.67 -11.71 16.44
CA PHE A 398 -2.25 -11.40 16.50
C PHE A 398 -1.86 -10.77 17.84
N SER A 399 -0.76 -11.24 18.40
CA SER A 399 -0.14 -10.73 19.62
C SER A 399 1.38 -10.88 19.54
N ALA A 400 2.12 -10.14 20.37
CA ALA A 400 3.58 -10.13 20.34
C ALA A 400 4.23 -11.52 20.53
N ASP A 401 3.62 -12.42 21.30
CA ASP A 401 4.10 -13.79 21.53
C ASP A 401 4.00 -14.69 20.30
N ARG A 402 3.18 -14.32 19.30
CA ARG A 402 3.05 -15.05 18.04
C ARG A 402 4.13 -14.68 17.02
N ILE A 403 4.99 -13.70 17.30
CA ILE A 403 6.02 -13.24 16.36
C ILE A 403 7.12 -14.28 16.22
N LEU A 404 7.39 -14.71 14.99
CA LEU A 404 8.43 -15.66 14.65
C LEU A 404 9.75 -14.94 14.40
N TRP A 405 10.49 -14.64 15.46
CA TRP A 405 11.82 -14.03 15.35
C TRP A 405 12.87 -15.01 14.79
N PRO A 406 13.68 -14.62 13.78
CA PRO A 406 14.78 -15.43 13.31
C PRO A 406 15.83 -15.65 14.40
N LYS A 407 16.60 -16.73 14.27
CA LYS A 407 17.74 -16.97 15.16
C LYS A 407 18.75 -15.82 15.07
N GLY A 408 19.28 -15.37 16.21
CA GLY A 408 20.22 -14.26 16.28
C GLY A 408 19.57 -12.89 16.41
N TRP A 409 18.23 -12.81 16.43
CA TRP A 409 17.54 -11.58 16.78
C TRP A 409 17.42 -11.40 18.30
N GLN A 410 17.56 -12.46 19.10
CA GLN A 410 17.36 -12.44 20.55
C GLN A 410 18.18 -11.37 21.29
N ASP A 411 19.39 -11.09 20.83
CA ASP A 411 20.31 -10.16 21.51
C ASP A 411 20.06 -8.68 21.19
N GLU A 412 19.08 -8.36 20.32
CA GLU A 412 18.77 -6.97 19.91
C GLU A 412 17.74 -6.26 20.81
N GLU A 413 17.45 -6.78 22.00
CA GLU A 413 16.46 -6.21 22.93
C GLU A 413 16.76 -4.78 23.42
N GLU A 414 17.98 -4.25 23.21
CA GLU A 414 18.41 -3.02 23.87
C GLU A 414 17.95 -1.68 23.26
N LEU A 415 17.18 -1.64 22.16
CA LEU A 415 16.94 -0.35 21.47
C LEU A 415 15.49 0.11 21.35
N VAL A 416 14.49 -0.66 21.72
CA VAL A 416 13.13 -0.12 21.81
C VAL A 416 12.94 0.35 23.24
N PRO A 417 12.81 1.66 23.53
CA PRO A 417 12.23 2.05 24.79
C PRO A 417 10.83 1.45 24.77
N LEU A 418 10.64 0.34 25.49
CA LEU A 418 9.37 0.06 26.13
C LEU A 418 8.98 1.40 26.74
N LEU A 419 7.84 1.95 26.32
CA LEU A 419 7.29 3.11 26.99
C LEU A 419 7.13 2.68 28.44
N ALA A 420 8.12 3.04 29.26
CA ALA A 420 8.05 2.89 30.68
C ALA A 420 6.74 3.58 31.06
N SER A 421 5.90 2.84 31.77
CA SER A 421 4.75 3.35 32.47
C SER A 421 5.15 4.66 33.17
N THR A 422 4.85 5.80 32.57
CA THR A 422 4.95 7.08 33.25
C THR A 422 3.70 7.17 34.12
N SER A 423 3.74 6.48 35.25
CA SER A 423 3.05 6.90 36.45
C SER A 423 3.68 8.23 36.87
N GLY A 424 2.98 9.33 36.58
CA GLY A 424 3.34 10.69 36.94
C GLY A 424 2.17 11.62 36.68
#